data_AF-A0A7L2EAV1-F1
#
_entry.id   AF-A0A7L2EAV1-F1
#
_cell.length_a   1.000
_cell.length_b   1.000
_cell.length_c   1.000
_cell.angle_alpha   90.00
_cell.angle_beta   90.00
_cell.angle_gamma   90.00
#
_symmetry.space_group_name_H-M   'P 1'
#
loop_
_entity.id
_entity.type
_entity.pdbx_description
1 polymer ?
#
loop_
_entity_poly.entity_id
_entity_poly.type
_entity_poly.pdbx_seq_one_letter_code
_entity_poly.pdbx_strand_id
1 'polypeptide(L)' 'QFKGFDPNILCVATLLFEGDREKVLQHEKQVYDIATKFGGLAAGEDNGQRGYMLTFVIAYLR' A
#
# COMPACT_ATOMS: atom_id res chain seq x y z
N GLN A 1 7.45 -2.56 18.23
CA GLN A 1 6.05 -2.49 17.74
C GLN A 1 6.00 -1.50 16.59
N PHE A 2 5.56 -1.92 15.41
CA PHE A 2 5.46 -1.03 14.25
C PHE A 2 4.08 -0.34 14.29
N LYS A 3 4.04 0.97 14.56
CA LYS A 3 2.79 1.74 14.70
C LYS A 3 1.74 1.11 15.64
N GLY A 4 2.16 0.33 16.64
CA GLY A 4 1.27 -0.37 17.58
C GLY A 4 0.75 -1.74 17.10
N PHE A 5 1.14 -2.22 15.92
CA PHE A 5 0.78 -3.55 15.43
C PHE A 5 1.81 -4.62 15.83
N ASP A 6 1.31 -5.84 15.99
CA ASP A 6 2.12 -7.06 16.10
C ASP A 6 2.67 -7.44 14.72
N PRO A 7 4.00 -7.46 14.54
CA PRO A 7 4.63 -7.78 13.25
C PRO A 7 4.40 -9.21 12.75
N ASN A 8 4.02 -10.15 13.60
CA ASN A 8 3.79 -11.54 13.18
C ASN A 8 2.43 -11.75 12.50
N ILE A 9 1.48 -10.83 12.70
CA ILE A 9 0.11 -10.91 12.17
C ILE A 9 -0.29 -9.69 11.34
N LEU A 10 0.62 -8.72 11.13
CA LEU A 10 0.35 -7.59 10.26
C LEU A 10 0.26 -8.04 8.80
N CYS A 11 -0.57 -7.34 8.03
CA CYS A 11 -0.65 -7.48 6.58
C CYS A 11 -0.43 -6.11 5.93
N VAL A 12 0.22 -6.10 4.76
CA VAL A 12 0.47 -4.88 3.99
C VAL A 12 -0.14 -5.05 2.61
N ALA A 13 -0.87 -4.03 2.17
CA ALA A 13 -1.38 -3.93 0.80
C ALA A 13 -0.65 -2.80 0.07
N THR A 14 -0.05 -3.11 -1.07
CA THR A 14 0.53 -2.12 -1.99
C THR A 14 -0.49 -1.82 -3.08
N LEU A 15 -0.82 -0.55 -3.27
CA LEU A 15 -1.84 -0.11 -4.24
C LEU A 15 -1.18 0.74 -5.33
N LEU A 16 -1.59 0.52 -6.57
CA LEU A 16 -1.22 1.33 -7.73
C LEU A 16 -2.50 1.92 -8.33
N PHE A 17 -2.53 3.24 -8.49
CA PHE A 17 -3.64 3.96 -9.10
C PHE A 17 -3.18 4.58 -10.41
N GLU A 18 -3.92 4.35 -11.48
CA GLU A 18 -3.59 4.83 -12.83
C GLU A 18 -4.79 5.53 -13.47
N GLY A 19 -4.52 6.51 -14.32
CA GLY A 19 -5.54 7.28 -15.05
C GLY A 19 -5.40 8.80 -14.88
N ASP A 20 -6.51 9.52 -15.08
CA ASP A 20 -6.54 10.98 -14.92
C ASP A 20 -6.22 11.38 -13.48
N ARG A 21 -5.32 12.36 -13.32
CA ARG A 21 -4.85 12.83 -12.00
C ARG A 21 -5.97 13.11 -11.01
N GLU A 22 -7.04 13.78 -11.45
CA GLU A 22 -8.16 14.12 -10.58
C GLU A 22 -8.94 12.88 -10.11
N LYS A 23 -9.18 11.92 -11.00
CA LYS A 23 -9.85 10.66 -10.67
C LYS A 23 -8.98 9.79 -9.75
N VAL A 24 -7.68 9.74 -10.02
CA VAL A 24 -6.71 9.01 -9.19
C VAL A 24 -6.75 9.53 -7.75
N LEU A 25 -6.67 10.85 -7.55
CA LEU A 25 -6.72 11.44 -6.20
C LEU A 25 -8.05 11.18 -5.48
N GLN A 26 -9.17 11.21 -6.21
CA GLN A 26 -10.49 10.88 -5.65
C GLN A 26 -10.57 9.40 -5.23
N HIS A 27 -10.11 8.49 -6.09
CA HIS A 27 -10.10 7.06 -5.80
C HIS A 27 -9.15 6.69 -4.67
N GLU A 28 -7.96 7.27 -4.65
CA GLU A 28 -6.97 7.08 -3.59
C GLU A 28 -7.58 7.45 -2.23
N LYS A 29 -8.19 8.64 -2.14
CA LYS A 29 -8.86 9.09 -0.93
C LYS A 29 -9.97 8.12 -0.50
N GLN A 30 -10.82 7.70 -1.43
CA GLN A 30 -11.92 6.78 -1.13
C GLN A 30 -11.41 5.43 -0.58
N VAL A 31 -10.33 4.90 -1.15
CA VAL A 31 -9.75 3.64 -0.67
C VAL A 31 -9.14 3.80 0.72
N TYR A 32 -8.44 4.90 1.00
CA TYR A 32 -7.92 5.17 2.34
C TYR A 32 -9.02 5.41 3.39
N ASP A 33 -10.11 6.07 3.01
CA ASP A 33 -11.27 6.26 3.89
C ASP A 33 -11.90 4.91 4.27
N ILE A 34 -11.96 3.96 3.33
CA ILE A 34 -12.41 2.58 3.62
C ILE A 34 -11.40 1.87 4.52
N ALA A 35 -10.10 1.92 4.19
CA ALA A 35 -9.06 1.26 4.97
C ALA A 35 -9.07 1.71 6.44
N THR A 36 -9.27 3.01 6.68
CA THR A 36 -9.34 3.61 8.03
C THR A 36 -10.48 3.00 8.87
N LYS A 37 -11.62 2.64 8.25
CA LYS A 37 -12.75 2.00 8.95
C LYS A 37 -12.41 0.61 9.50
N PHE A 38 -11.42 -0.06 8.91
CA PHE A 38 -10.94 -1.37 9.35
C PHE A 38 -9.66 -1.29 10.19
N GLY A 39 -9.30 -0.09 10.69
CA GLY A 39 -8.06 0.12 11.44
C GLY A 39 -6.80 0.15 10.56
N GLY A 40 -6.97 0.23 9.24
CA GLY A 40 -5.86 0.39 8.30
C GLY A 40 -5.17 1.73 8.48
N LEU A 41 -3.84 1.72 8.41
CA LEU A 41 -3.00 2.90 8.54
C LEU A 41 -2.20 3.10 7.26
N ALA A 42 -2.18 4.33 6.74
CA ALA A 42 -1.37 4.67 5.58
C ALA A 42 0.12 4.41 5.89
N ALA A 43 0.73 3.53 5.09
CA ALA A 43 2.11 3.07 5.28
C ALA A 43 3.13 3.83 4.41
N GLY A 44 2.70 4.84 3.65
CA GLY A 44 3.54 5.68 2.79
C GLY A 44 3.75 5.12 1.38
N GLU A 45 3.96 6.01 0.41
CA GLU A 45 4.11 5.68 -1.01
C GLU A 45 5.39 4.88 -1.31
N ASP A 46 6.47 5.11 -0.56
CA ASP A 46 7.76 4.43 -0.72
C ASP A 46 7.65 2.90 -0.68
N ASN A 47 6.81 2.39 0.23
CA ASN A 47 6.59 0.95 0.37
C ASN A 47 5.79 0.39 -0.83
N GLY A 48 4.87 1.19 -1.39
CA GLY A 48 4.14 0.86 -2.60
C GLY A 48 5.06 0.74 -3.81
N GLN A 49 5.91 1.74 -4.03
CA GLN A 49 6.84 1.76 -5.16
C GLN A 49 7.85 0.61 -5.07
N ARG A 50 8.41 0.35 -3.87
CA ARG A 50 9.34 -0.76 -3.65
C ARG A 50 8.69 -2.11 -3.90
N GLY A 51 7.45 -2.32 -3.42
CA GLY A 51 6.71 -3.56 -3.64
C GLY A 51 6.47 -3.83 -5.13
N TYR A 52 6.05 -2.81 -5.88
CA TYR A 52 5.87 -2.92 -7.33
C TYR A 52 7.19 -3.26 -8.03
N MET A 53 8.29 -2.59 -7.69
CA MET A 53 9.60 -2.88 -8.28
C MET A 53 10.09 -4.30 -7.95
N LEU A 54 9.82 -4.79 -6.74
CA LEU A 54 10.22 -6.13 -6.30
C LEU A 54 9.62 -7.24 -7.15
N THR A 55 8.43 -7.02 -7.75
CA THR A 55 7.81 -7.99 -8.66
C THR A 55 8.69 -8.33 -9.87
N PHE A 56 9.54 -7.41 -10.32
CA PHE A 56 10.48 -7.62 -11.43
C PHE A 56 11.80 -8.25 -11.00
N VAL A 57 12.16 -8.15 -9.72
CA VAL A 57 13.46 -8.60 -9.19
C VAL A 57 13.34 -9.96 -8.49
N ILE A 58 12.15 -10.33 -8.02
CA ILE A 58 11.93 -11.57 -7.26
C ILE A 58 12.35 -12.83 -8.02
N ALA A 59 12.33 -12.80 -9.36
CA ALA A 59 12.79 -13.89 -10.22
C ALA A 59 14.30 -14.20 -10.08
N TYR A 60 15.11 -13.24 -9.62
CA TYR A 60 16.56 -13.37 -9.44
C TYR A 60 16.98 -13.82 -8.04
N LEU A 61 16.05 -13.99 -7.11
CA LEU A 61 16.32 -14.41 -5.73
C LEU A 61 16.32 -15.94 -5.54
N ARG A 62 16.26 -16.71 -6.63
CA ARG A 62 16.20 -18.17 -6.62
C ARG A 62 17.59 -18.82 -6.59
#